data_AF-A0A3R7GMY2-F1
#
_entry.id   AF-A0A3R7GMY2-F1
#
_cell.length_a   1.000
_cell.length_b   1.000
_cell.length_c   1.000
_cell.angle_alpha   90.00
_cell.angle_beta   90.00
_cell.angle_gamma   90.00
#
_symmetry.space_group_name_H-M   'P 1'
#
loop_
_entity.id
_entity.type
_entity.pdbx_description
1 polymer ?
#
loop_
_entity_poly.entity_id
_entity_poly.type
_entity_poly.pdbx_seq_one_letter_code
_entity_poly.pdbx_strand_id
1 'polypeptide(L)' 'MTQIDLSLVMNENKTLNEALVRTYAKQYVGAYINTFWRFPVGDKYGWNVSEFRPIVTRIQEITMEENGGHPMIYGIDSVH' A
#
# COMPACT_ATOMS: atom_id res chain seq x y z
N MET A 1 14.04 -3.03 8.78
CA MET A 1 12.88 -2.66 7.96
C MET A 1 11.85 -3.76 8.12
N THR A 2 10.64 -3.42 8.59
CA THR A 2 9.55 -4.38 8.74
C THR A 2 8.70 -4.39 7.47
N GLN A 3 8.28 -5.59 7.05
CA GLN A 3 7.40 -5.81 5.91
C GLN A 3 5.99 -6.19 6.37
N ILE A 4 4.98 -5.65 5.71
CA ILE A 4 3.58 -6.03 5.89
C ILE A 4 2.89 -6.29 4.55
N ASP A 5 1.81 -7.06 4.59
CA ASP A 5 0.92 -7.21 3.44
C ASP A 5 0.16 -5.90 3.19
N LEU A 6 0.04 -5.47 1.93
CA LEU A 6 -0.66 -4.24 1.56
C LEU A 6 -2.11 -4.22 2.09
N SER A 7 -2.78 -5.37 2.19
CA SER A 7 -4.15 -5.48 2.70
C SER A 7 -4.35 -4.94 4.12
N LEU A 8 -3.31 -4.91 4.95
CA LEU A 8 -3.39 -4.36 6.31
C LEU A 8 -3.63 -2.85 6.35
N VAL A 9 -3.45 -2.16 5.22
CA VAL A 9 -3.68 -0.71 5.11
C VAL A 9 -4.73 -0.36 4.06
N MET A 10 -5.57 -1.31 3.66
CA MET A 10 -6.61 -1.11 2.65
C MET A 10 -8.00 -1.24 3.27
N ASN A 11 -8.94 -0.46 2.74
CA ASN A 11 -10.36 -0.63 2.96
C ASN A 11 -10.93 -1.66 1.97
N GLU A 12 -12.09 -2.25 2.29
CA GLU A 12 -12.77 -3.23 1.43
C GLU A 12 -13.11 -2.70 0.03
N ASN A 13 -13.38 -1.40 -0.07
CA ASN A 13 -13.65 -0.70 -1.33
C ASN A 13 -12.39 -0.41 -2.16
N LYS A 14 -11.24 -1.01 -1.80
CA LYS A 14 -9.95 -0.88 -2.51
C LYS A 14 -9.37 0.53 -2.48
N THR A 15 -9.69 1.33 -1.46
CA THR A 15 -9.01 2.59 -1.16
C THR A 15 -8.12 2.47 0.08
N LEU A 16 -7.16 3.38 0.24
CA LEU A 16 -6.22 3.35 1.35
C LEU A 16 -6.90 3.68 2.69
N ASN A 17 -6.59 2.92 3.73
CA ASN A 17 -6.93 3.26 5.11
C ASN A 17 -5.79 4.12 5.71
N GLU A 18 -5.87 5.43 5.55
CA GLU A 18 -4.80 6.35 5.97
C GLU A 18 -4.49 6.28 7.47
N ALA A 19 -5.47 5.96 8.32
CA ALA A 19 -5.25 5.83 9.76
C ALA A 19 -4.32 4.65 10.09
N LEU A 20 -4.49 3.52 9.39
CA LEU A 20 -3.60 2.37 9.52
C LEU A 20 -2.22 2.65 8.92
N VAL A 21 -2.15 3.31 7.76
CA VAL A 21 -0.86 3.75 7.19
C VAL A 21 -0.10 4.61 8.19
N ARG A 22 -0.76 5.60 8.79
CA ARG A 22 -0.15 6.51 9.77
C ARG A 22 0.32 5.75 11.02
N THR A 23 -0.46 4.76 11.46
CA THR A 23 -0.08 3.89 12.59
C THR A 23 1.20 3.12 12.30
N TYR A 24 1.30 2.48 11.13
CA TYR A 24 2.48 1.73 10.74
C TYR A 24 3.68 2.61 10.38
N ALA A 25 3.45 3.80 9.83
CA ALA A 25 4.49 4.79 9.57
C ALA A 25 5.19 5.24 10.87
N LYS A 26 4.42 5.50 11.94
CA LYS A 26 4.99 5.79 13.28
C LYS A 26 5.84 4.65 13.85
N GLN A 27 5.61 3.43 13.38
CA GLN A 27 6.36 2.23 13.76
C GLN A 27 7.52 1.92 12.80
N TYR A 28 7.82 2.81 11.84
CA TYR A 28 8.89 2.62 10.85
C TYR A 28 8.73 1.36 9.99
N VAL A 29 7.49 0.97 9.68
CA VAL A 29 7.20 0.01 8.61
C VAL A 29 7.55 0.65 7.28
N GLY A 30 8.38 -0.02 6.48
CA GLY A 30 8.87 0.50 5.20
C GLY A 30 8.64 -0.43 4.02
N ALA A 31 8.33 -1.70 4.24
CA ALA A 31 8.11 -2.64 3.14
C ALA A 31 6.62 -3.05 3.06
N TYR A 32 6.05 -2.96 1.86
CA TYR A 32 4.69 -3.40 1.55
C TYR A 32 4.76 -4.46 0.46
N ILE A 33 4.17 -5.62 0.67
CA ILE A 33 4.14 -6.72 -0.31
C ILE A 33 2.70 -7.03 -0.74
N ASN A 34 2.59 -7.68 -1.89
CA ASN A 34 1.35 -8.18 -2.51
C ASN A 34 0.45 -7.08 -3.10
N THR A 35 -0.55 -7.56 -3.83
CA THR A 35 -1.69 -6.76 -4.27
C THR A 35 -2.89 -7.00 -3.35
N PHE A 36 -3.73 -5.99 -3.19
CA PHE A 36 -5.02 -6.16 -2.50
C PHE A 36 -6.03 -6.97 -3.33
N TRP A 37 -5.72 -7.23 -4.60
CA TRP A 37 -6.57 -7.97 -5.52
C TRP A 37 -6.35 -9.47 -5.35
N ARG A 38 -7.36 -10.17 -4.83
CA ARG A 38 -7.36 -11.64 -4.69
C ARG A 38 -8.04 -12.37 -5.84
N PHE A 39 -9.09 -11.76 -6.40
CA PHE A 39 -9.83 -12.28 -7.55
C PHE A 39 -10.25 -11.11 -8.46
N PRO A 40 -10.47 -11.36 -9.75
CA PRO A 40 -11.03 -10.36 -10.66
C PRO A 40 -12.42 -9.91 -10.20
N VAL A 41 -12.74 -8.64 -10.46
CA VAL A 41 -14.08 -8.08 -10.27
C VAL A 41 -14.59 -7.61 -11.62
N GLY A 42 -15.49 -8.39 -12.22
CA GLY A 42 -15.85 -8.22 -13.63
C GLY A 42 -14.61 -8.39 -14.53
N ASP A 43 -14.41 -7.48 -15.47
CA ASP A 43 -13.24 -7.49 -16.37
C ASP A 43 -11.97 -6.86 -15.77
N LYS A 44 -11.98 -6.54 -14.46
CA LYS A 44 -10.86 -5.88 -13.79
C LYS A 44 -10.08 -6.87 -12.92
N TYR A 45 -8.81 -7.05 -13.26
CA TYR A 45 -7.89 -8.00 -12.63
C TYR A 45 -6.94 -7.34 -11.60
N GLY A 46 -6.98 -6.02 -11.50
CA GLY A 46 -6.02 -5.25 -10.72
C GLY A 46 -6.22 -3.74 -10.90
N TRP A 47 -5.38 -2.96 -10.23
CA TRP A 47 -5.22 -1.55 -10.58
C TRP A 47 -4.31 -1.42 -11.80
N ASN A 48 -4.67 -0.51 -12.72
CA ASN A 48 -3.71 -0.05 -13.72
C ASN A 48 -2.72 0.96 -13.10
N VAL A 49 -1.70 1.36 -13.87
CA VAL A 49 -0.65 2.28 -13.38
C VAL A 49 -1.21 3.59 -12.83
N SER A 50 -2.21 4.18 -13.51
CA SER A 50 -2.82 5.45 -13.10
C SER A 50 -3.65 5.32 -11.83
N GLU A 51 -4.17 4.13 -11.53
CA GLU A 51 -4.92 3.84 -10.31
C GLU A 51 -4.01 3.46 -9.13
N PHE A 52 -2.91 2.74 -9.39
CA PHE A 52 -2.00 2.30 -8.32
C PHE A 52 -1.02 3.38 -7.86
N ARG A 53 -0.54 4.22 -8.79
CA ARG A 53 0.43 5.28 -8.47
C ARG A 53 -0.05 6.23 -7.36
N PRO A 54 -1.31 6.71 -7.34
CA PRO A 54 -1.82 7.53 -6.23
C PRO A 54 -1.77 6.84 -4.87
N ILE A 55 -2.00 5.52 -4.81
CA ILE A 55 -1.97 4.74 -3.58
C ILE A 55 -0.54 4.74 -3.01
N VAL A 56 0.44 4.39 -3.83
CA VAL A 56 1.87 4.36 -3.45
C VAL A 56 2.37 5.76 -3.08
N THR A 57 2.00 6.78 -3.85
CA THR A 57 2.34 8.18 -3.54
C THR A 57 1.78 8.59 -2.19
N ARG A 58 0.52 8.27 -1.89
CA ARG A 58 -0.11 8.67 -0.63
C ARG A 58 0.53 7.98 0.59
N ILE A 59 0.90 6.70 0.47
CA ILE A 59 1.66 5.99 1.52
C ILE A 59 3.01 6.68 1.77
N GLN A 60 3.70 7.11 0.71
CA GLN A 60 4.98 7.81 0.83
C GLN A 60 4.82 9.17 1.49
N GLU A 61 3.81 9.95 1.12
CA GLU A 61 3.51 11.24 1.77
C GLU A 61 3.27 11.08 3.26
N ILE A 62 2.42 10.14 3.67
CA ILE A 62 2.14 9.88 5.09
C ILE A 62 3.42 9.42 5.82
N THR A 63 4.27 8.63 5.16
CA THR A 63 5.55 8.21 5.74
C THR A 63 6.50 9.41 5.93
N MET A 64 6.58 10.32 4.97
CA MET A 64 7.32 11.57 5.10
C MET A 64 6.79 12.42 6.26
N GLU A 65 5.46 12.56 6.37
CA GLU A 65 4.79 13.32 7.44
C GLU A 65 5.09 12.75 8.84
N GLU A 66 5.12 11.42 9.00
CA GLU A 66 5.17 10.78 10.32
C GLU A 66 6.57 10.45 10.81
N ASN A 67 7.51 10.11 9.91
CA ASN A 67 8.81 9.60 10.32
C ASN A 67 9.98 10.16 9.51
N GLY A 68 9.75 11.24 8.74
CA GLY A 68 10.79 11.91 7.96
C GLY A 68 11.23 11.17 6.71
N GLY A 69 10.46 10.17 6.26
CA GLY A 69 10.73 9.47 5.00
C GLY A 69 11.60 8.24 5.16
N HIS A 70 11.30 7.40 6.15
CA HIS A 70 11.92 6.09 6.28
C HIS A 70 11.90 5.36 4.92
N PRO A 71 13.02 4.73 4.49
CA PRO A 71 13.09 4.08 3.19
C PRO A 71 11.95 3.09 2.97
N MET A 72 11.36 3.13 1.77
CA MET A 72 10.23 2.28 1.43
C MET A 72 10.50 1.36 0.24
N ILE A 73 9.98 0.13 0.32
CA ILE A 73 10.07 -0.91 -0.71
C ILE A 73 8.68 -1.46 -0.99
N TYR A 74 8.35 -1.63 -2.27
CA TYR A 74 7.09 -2.22 -2.70
C TYR A 74 7.37 -3.52 -3.46
N GLY A 75 6.94 -4.64 -2.89
CA GLY A 75 6.91 -5.94 -3.54
C GLY A 75 5.62 -6.11 -4.31
N ILE A 76 5.61 -5.71 -5.59
CA ILE A 76 4.45 -5.87 -6.48
C ILE A 76 4.55 -7.25 -7.12
N ASP A 77 3.62 -8.14 -6.78
CA ASP A 77 3.48 -9.42 -7.46
C ASP A 77 2.47 -9.31 -8.61
N SER A 78 2.81 -9.89 -9.76
CA SER A 78 1.92 -10.01 -10.92
C SER A 78 1.17 -11.34 -10.97
N VAL A 79 1.48 -12.28 -10.08
CA VAL A 79 0.92 -13.65 -10.06
C VAL A 79 0.54 -14.04 -8.63
N HIS A 80 -0.71 -13.79 -8.22
CA HIS A 80 -1.31 -14.37 -7.00
C HIS A 80 -2.76 -14.78 -7.27
#